data_AF-A0A7V4FZM6-F1
#
_entry.id   AF-A0A7V4FZM6-F1
#
_cell.length_a   1.000
_cell.length_b   1.000
_cell.length_c   1.000
_cell.angle_alpha   90.00
_cell.angle_beta   90.00
_cell.angle_gamma   90.00
#
_symmetry.space_group_name_H-M   'P 1'
#
loop_
_entity.id
_entity.type
_entity.pdbx_description
1 polymer ?
#
loop_
_entity_poly.entity_id
_entity_poly.type
_entity_poly.pdbx_seq_one_letter_code
_entity_poly.pdbx_strand_id
1 'polypeptide(L)'
;MVAGLCLGLGFATRTTLGFMFPLFLFELVRMSGGWVRLRSWRKEGLPPGLVGKLVRFSLPAAAILAVLLVHNASRFGSPFVFGHEYLNISWQDRIQKWGLFNYHFLSRNLACALVLLPRILAHAPYVKVGAHGMSLLVTSPNLIYTVMPTERSPLARALWITVLFTALPSLLYQNSGYVQFGYRFSLDYMVFLIMLLAVGGRRFTWLWKTLLVWSVGVNLFGAITFDHWNQFSYEDSFFPHGNN
;
A
#
# COMPACT_ATOMS: atom_id res chain seq x y z
N MET A 1 -23.12 -1.93 -1.20
CA MET A 1 -23.22 -2.19 0.24
C MET A 1 -22.02 -2.99 0.72
N VAL A 2 -21.86 -4.27 0.34
CA VAL A 2 -20.71 -5.09 0.78
C VAL A 2 -19.36 -4.43 0.51
N ALA A 3 -19.12 -3.95 -0.72
CA ALA A 3 -17.88 -3.24 -1.08
C ALA A 3 -17.55 -2.05 -0.16
N GLY A 4 -18.57 -1.27 0.22
CA GLY A 4 -18.39 -0.12 1.12
C GLY A 4 -18.15 -0.53 2.57
N LEU A 5 -18.80 -1.61 3.02
CA LEU A 5 -18.53 -2.22 4.32
C LEU A 5 -17.08 -2.72 4.40
N CYS A 6 -16.62 -3.47 3.39
CA CYS A 6 -15.24 -3.95 3.31
C CYS A 6 -14.23 -2.79 3.29
N LEU A 7 -14.52 -1.71 2.54
CA LEU A 7 -13.66 -0.53 2.51
C LEU A 7 -13.57 0.14 3.90
N GLY A 8 -14.72 0.34 4.56
CA GLY A 8 -14.76 0.95 5.89
C GLY A 8 -14.05 0.09 6.95
N LEU A 9 -14.25 -1.24 6.93
CA LEU A 9 -13.56 -2.16 7.82
C LEU A 9 -12.06 -2.18 7.53
N GLY A 10 -11.68 -2.17 6.25
CA GLY A 10 -10.28 -2.01 5.83
C GLY A 10 -9.68 -0.74 6.43
N PHE A 11 -10.34 0.40 6.25
CA PHE A 11 -9.91 1.68 6.82
C PHE A 11 -9.76 1.64 8.34
N ALA A 12 -10.67 0.95 9.05
CA ALA A 12 -10.61 0.77 10.50
C ALA A 12 -9.37 -0.04 10.95
N THR A 13 -8.93 -1.01 10.15
CA THR A 13 -7.71 -1.77 10.43
C THR A 13 -6.44 -1.02 10.03
N ARG A 14 -6.44 -0.39 8.84
CA ARG A 14 -5.33 0.38 8.28
C ARG A 14 -5.90 1.50 7.42
N THR A 15 -5.61 2.74 7.79
CA THR A 15 -6.16 3.95 7.14
C THR A 15 -5.85 4.03 5.65
N THR A 16 -4.71 3.48 5.22
CA THR A 16 -4.29 3.38 3.80
C THR A 16 -5.27 2.57 2.95
N LEU A 17 -5.94 1.56 3.51
CA LEU A 17 -6.90 0.73 2.78
C LEU A 17 -8.17 1.50 2.40
N GLY A 18 -8.49 2.61 3.09
CA GLY A 18 -9.58 3.49 2.66
C GLY A 18 -9.35 4.13 1.29
N PHE A 19 -8.09 4.24 0.85
CA PHE A 19 -7.72 4.79 -0.45
C PHE A 19 -7.88 3.79 -1.61
N MET A 20 -8.42 2.59 -1.34
CA MET A 20 -8.80 1.62 -2.37
C MET A 20 -10.08 2.00 -3.14
N PHE A 21 -10.78 3.05 -2.71
CA PHE A 21 -12.04 3.50 -3.31
C PHE A 21 -12.02 3.73 -4.84
N PRO A 22 -10.89 4.11 -5.51
CA PRO A 22 -10.89 4.30 -6.96
C PRO A 22 -11.33 3.05 -7.72
N LEU A 23 -10.95 1.85 -7.31
CA LEU A 23 -11.37 0.61 -7.99
C LEU A 23 -12.90 0.50 -8.05
N PHE A 24 -13.57 0.76 -6.93
CA PHE A 24 -15.02 0.70 -6.83
C PHE A 24 -15.71 1.81 -7.64
N LEU A 25 -15.12 3.02 -7.69
CA LEU A 25 -15.62 4.09 -8.55
C LEU A 25 -15.49 3.73 -10.03
N PHE A 26 -14.35 3.19 -10.45
CA PHE A 26 -14.14 2.77 -11.84
C PHE A 26 -15.11 1.66 -12.26
N GLU A 27 -15.34 0.67 -11.39
CA GLU A 27 -16.30 -0.40 -11.66
C GLU A 27 -17.74 0.13 -11.69
N LEU A 28 -18.08 1.07 -10.81
CA LEU A 28 -19.37 1.74 -10.85
C LEU A 28 -19.59 2.49 -12.18
N VAL A 29 -18.57 3.22 -12.67
CA VAL A 29 -18.64 3.91 -13.96
C VAL A 29 -18.81 2.91 -15.10
N ARG A 30 -18.07 1.80 -15.09
CA ARG A 30 -18.21 0.71 -16.07
C ARG A 30 -19.64 0.15 -16.08
N MET A 31 -20.20 -0.16 -14.91
CA MET A 31 -21.56 -0.67 -14.75
C MET A 31 -22.65 0.35 -15.15
N SER A 32 -22.30 1.62 -15.26
CA SER A 32 -23.24 2.71 -15.57
C SER A 32 -23.18 3.16 -17.04
N GLY A 33 -22.62 2.32 -17.93
CA GLY A 33 -22.47 2.62 -19.35
C GLY A 33 -21.11 3.22 -19.73
N GLY A 34 -20.15 3.21 -18.80
CA GLY A 34 -18.78 3.64 -19.03
C GLY A 34 -18.56 5.15 -19.00
N TRP A 35 -17.32 5.56 -19.26
CA TRP A 35 -16.88 6.95 -19.18
C TRP A 35 -17.57 7.87 -20.21
N VAL A 36 -17.97 7.33 -21.37
CA VAL A 36 -18.67 8.10 -22.42
C VAL A 36 -20.04 8.54 -21.93
N ARG A 37 -20.84 7.61 -21.38
CA ARG A 37 -22.17 7.88 -20.80
C ARG A 37 -22.08 8.87 -19.64
N LEU A 38 -21.05 8.76 -18.79
CA LEU A 38 -20.87 9.68 -17.67
C LEU A 38 -20.49 11.09 -18.15
N ARG A 39 -19.70 11.23 -19.22
CA ARG A 39 -19.35 12.53 -19.79
C ARG A 39 -20.55 13.21 -20.47
N SER A 40 -21.50 12.45 -21.03
CA SER A 40 -22.73 13.00 -21.62
C SER A 40 -23.83 13.35 -20.61
N TRP A 41 -23.56 13.26 -19.30
CA TRP A 41 -24.55 13.50 -18.23
C TRP A 41 -25.26 14.86 -18.29
N ARG A 42 -24.61 15.92 -18.80
CA ARG A 42 -25.23 17.24 -18.99
C ARG A 42 -26.35 17.24 -20.03
N LYS A 43 -26.27 16.35 -21.03
CA LYS A 43 -27.25 16.25 -22.12
C LYS A 43 -28.30 15.18 -21.85
N GLU A 44 -27.89 14.07 -21.25
CA GLU A 44 -28.70 12.85 -21.15
C GLU A 44 -29.09 12.49 -19.70
N GLY A 45 -28.79 13.35 -18.73
CA GLY A 45 -28.98 13.11 -17.32
C GLY A 45 -27.98 12.12 -16.72
N LEU A 46 -27.99 11.99 -15.39
CA LEU A 46 -27.19 10.98 -14.70
C LEU A 46 -27.72 9.57 -15.03
N PRO A 47 -26.84 8.56 -15.17
CA PRO A 47 -27.29 7.20 -15.42
C PRO A 47 -28.21 6.72 -14.29
N PRO A 48 -29.35 6.09 -14.62
CA PRO A 48 -30.35 5.71 -13.65
C PRO A 48 -29.75 4.76 -12.59
N GLY A 49 -30.01 5.06 -11.32
CA GLY A 49 -29.50 4.27 -10.20
C GLY A 49 -28.03 4.50 -9.83
N LEU A 50 -27.27 5.36 -10.54
CA LEU A 50 -25.89 5.70 -10.15
C LEU A 50 -25.83 6.26 -8.72
N VAL A 51 -26.67 7.25 -8.43
CA VAL A 51 -26.75 7.88 -7.10
C VAL A 51 -27.13 6.84 -6.05
N GLY A 52 -28.12 5.99 -6.33
CA GLY A 52 -28.51 4.92 -5.40
C GLY A 52 -27.38 3.93 -5.12
N LYS A 53 -26.58 3.57 -6.14
CA LYS A 53 -25.40 2.69 -5.98
C LYS A 53 -24.29 3.39 -5.18
N LEU A 54 -24.03 4.68 -5.41
CA LEU A 54 -23.09 5.49 -4.63
C LEU A 54 -23.52 5.56 -3.18
N VAL A 55 -24.79 5.89 -2.90
CA VAL A 55 -25.31 5.95 -1.53
C VAL A 55 -25.17 4.59 -0.86
N ARG A 56 -25.57 3.49 -1.52
CA ARG A 56 -25.40 2.12 -1.01
C ARG A 56 -23.94 1.70 -0.81
N PHE A 57 -22.99 2.34 -1.48
CA PHE A 57 -21.56 2.11 -1.28
C PHE A 57 -21.03 2.96 -0.11
N SER A 58 -21.31 4.25 -0.10
CA SER A 58 -20.79 5.19 0.88
C SER A 58 -21.43 5.04 2.25
N LEU A 59 -22.70 4.62 2.35
CA LEU A 59 -23.43 4.52 3.62
C LEU A 59 -22.71 3.65 4.68
N PRO A 60 -22.34 2.38 4.40
CA PRO A 60 -21.63 1.57 5.39
C PRO A 60 -20.21 2.08 5.68
N ALA A 61 -19.50 2.62 4.68
CA ALA A 61 -18.18 3.20 4.88
C ALA A 61 -18.23 4.44 5.79
N ALA A 62 -19.22 5.31 5.58
CA ALA A 62 -19.47 6.49 6.38
C ALA A 62 -19.91 6.14 7.80
N ALA A 63 -20.73 5.10 7.98
CA ALA A 63 -21.12 4.61 9.30
C ALA A 63 -19.89 4.14 10.11
N ILE A 64 -18.99 3.38 9.49
CA ILE A 64 -17.75 2.95 10.15
C ILE A 64 -16.84 4.15 10.45
N LEU A 65 -16.69 5.08 9.51
CA LEU A 65 -15.93 6.30 9.73
C LEU A 65 -16.50 7.11 10.91
N ALA A 66 -17.83 7.24 11.01
CA ALA A 66 -18.48 7.93 12.12
C ALA A 66 -18.17 7.26 13.47
N VAL A 67 -18.22 5.93 13.54
CA VAL A 67 -17.82 5.19 14.75
C VAL A 67 -16.36 5.46 15.11
N LEU A 68 -15.45 5.48 14.13
CA LEU A 68 -14.04 5.80 14.35
C LEU A 68 -13.82 7.25 14.84
N LEU A 69 -14.55 8.21 14.29
CA LEU A 69 -14.47 9.62 14.71
C LEU A 69 -14.99 9.79 16.15
N VAL A 70 -16.10 9.13 16.50
CA VAL A 70 -16.61 9.11 17.89
C VAL A 70 -15.61 8.44 18.83
N HIS A 71 -15.03 7.32 18.40
CA HIS A 71 -13.99 6.63 19.17
C HIS A 71 -12.78 7.54 19.42
N ASN A 72 -12.27 8.22 18.38
CA ASN A 72 -11.17 9.18 18.51
C ASN A 72 -11.52 10.35 19.43
N ALA A 73 -12.72 10.93 19.29
CA ALA A 73 -13.19 12.00 20.17
C ALA A 73 -13.28 11.56 21.64
N SER A 74 -13.75 10.33 21.89
CA SER A 74 -13.82 9.78 23.24
C SER A 74 -12.45 9.49 23.86
N ARG A 75 -11.45 9.17 23.02
CA ARG A 75 -10.11 8.76 23.47
C ARG A 75 -9.12 9.91 23.56
N PHE A 76 -9.21 10.87 22.65
CA PHE A 76 -8.24 11.96 22.47
C PHE A 76 -8.86 13.36 22.63
N GLY A 77 -10.17 13.45 22.91
CA GLY A 77 -10.89 14.73 23.00
C GLY A 77 -11.16 15.39 21.64
N SER A 78 -10.68 14.82 20.54
CA SER A 78 -10.90 15.34 19.18
C SER A 78 -11.10 14.20 18.17
N PRO A 79 -12.09 14.30 17.26
CA PRO A 79 -12.39 13.22 16.30
C PRO A 79 -11.30 13.03 15.24
N PHE A 80 -10.51 14.07 14.95
CA PHE A 80 -9.51 14.04 13.88
C PHE A 80 -8.10 13.68 14.35
N VAL A 81 -7.92 13.44 15.65
CA VAL A 81 -6.64 13.07 16.23
C VAL A 81 -6.47 11.55 16.17
N PHE A 82 -5.41 11.10 15.51
CA PHE A 82 -5.07 9.67 15.38
C PHE A 82 -4.11 9.18 16.47
N GLY A 83 -3.87 9.99 17.51
CA GLY A 83 -3.05 9.64 18.66
C GLY A 83 -1.53 9.67 18.45
N HIS A 84 -1.06 10.01 17.25
CA HIS A 84 0.37 10.01 16.91
C HIS A 84 1.16 11.11 17.64
N GLU A 85 0.46 12.16 18.08
CA GLU A 85 1.02 13.24 18.90
C GLU A 85 1.43 12.76 20.30
N TYR A 86 0.83 11.67 20.79
CA TYR A 86 1.14 11.08 22.10
C TYR A 86 2.19 9.96 22.03
N LEU A 87 2.74 9.67 20.84
CA LEU A 87 3.78 8.65 20.70
C LEU A 87 5.11 9.20 21.23
N ASN A 88 5.65 8.55 22.27
CA ASN A 88 7.02 8.81 22.74
C ASN A 88 8.01 8.00 21.88
N ILE A 89 8.45 8.59 20.78
CA ILE A 89 9.29 7.96 19.75
C ILE A 89 10.50 8.84 19.43
N SER A 90 11.65 8.22 19.16
CA SER A 90 12.91 8.94 18.91
C SER A 90 12.89 9.86 17.68
N TRP A 91 11.92 9.69 16.79
CA TRP A 91 11.71 10.53 15.60
C TRP A 91 10.52 11.49 15.74
N GLN A 92 10.13 11.85 16.97
CA GLN A 92 9.02 12.80 17.21
C GLN A 92 9.30 14.18 16.61
N ASP A 93 10.54 14.66 16.66
CA ASP A 93 10.95 15.96 16.09
C ASP A 93 10.62 16.10 14.60
N ARG A 94 10.74 14.99 13.87
CA ARG A 94 10.40 14.91 12.45
C ARG A 94 8.90 15.12 12.23
N ILE A 95 8.06 14.52 13.08
CA ILE A 95 6.60 14.67 13.02
C ILE A 95 6.22 16.11 13.35
N GLN A 96 6.85 16.71 14.36
CA GLN A 96 6.61 18.12 14.72
C GLN A 96 7.03 19.08 13.60
N LYS A 97 8.14 18.79 12.90
CA LYS A 97 8.66 19.65 11.82
C LYS A 97 7.87 19.54 10.51
N TRP A 98 7.53 18.32 10.09
CA TRP A 98 6.98 18.06 8.75
C TRP A 98 5.52 17.56 8.74
N GLY A 99 4.97 17.25 9.91
CA GLY A 99 3.68 16.57 10.04
C GLY A 99 3.78 15.05 9.81
N LEU A 100 2.64 14.35 9.90
CA LEU A 100 2.57 12.90 9.66
C LEU A 100 2.79 12.52 8.19
N PHE A 101 2.31 13.35 7.26
CA PHE A 101 2.36 13.10 5.83
C PHE A 101 3.00 14.29 5.13
N ASN A 102 4.12 14.08 4.45
CA ASN A 102 4.87 15.13 3.76
C ASN A 102 5.66 14.57 2.57
N TYR A 103 5.82 15.39 1.53
CA TYR A 103 6.69 15.10 0.38
C TYR A 103 8.14 14.82 0.79
N HIS A 104 8.62 15.44 1.88
CA HIS A 104 9.94 15.20 2.46
C HIS A 104 10.26 13.70 2.66
N PHE A 105 9.27 12.88 2.98
CA PHE A 105 9.46 11.44 3.23
C PHE A 105 9.48 10.56 1.97
N LEU A 106 9.09 11.13 0.83
CA LEU A 106 8.92 10.38 -0.41
C LEU A 106 10.20 9.67 -0.84
N SER A 107 11.33 10.38 -0.81
CA SER A 107 12.63 9.86 -1.25
C SER A 107 13.05 8.64 -0.42
N ARG A 108 12.92 8.75 0.91
CA ARG A 108 13.23 7.67 1.85
C ARG A 108 12.32 6.46 1.65
N ASN A 109 11.02 6.68 1.55
CA ASN A 109 10.06 5.60 1.39
C ASN A 109 10.21 4.90 0.04
N LEU A 110 10.52 5.63 -1.03
CA LEU A 110 10.86 5.06 -2.33
C LEU A 110 12.17 4.26 -2.27
N ALA A 111 13.19 4.75 -1.59
CA ALA A 111 14.43 4.01 -1.39
C ALA A 111 14.16 2.68 -0.66
N CYS A 112 13.35 2.70 0.41
CA CYS A 112 12.92 1.49 1.11
C CYS A 112 12.13 0.53 0.21
N ALA A 113 11.22 1.08 -0.62
CA ALA A 113 10.37 0.27 -1.48
C ALA A 113 11.13 -0.38 -2.65
N LEU A 114 12.12 0.30 -3.23
CA LEU A 114 12.67 -0.06 -4.54
C LEU A 114 14.17 -0.34 -4.54
N VAL A 115 14.95 0.22 -3.62
CA VAL A 115 16.42 0.26 -3.73
C VAL A 115 17.12 -0.59 -2.68
N LEU A 116 16.55 -0.74 -1.47
CA LEU A 116 17.24 -1.47 -0.40
C LEU A 116 17.56 -2.93 -0.79
N LEU A 117 18.82 -3.30 -0.60
CA LEU A 117 19.37 -4.62 -0.83
C LEU A 117 19.92 -5.19 0.49
N PRO A 118 19.96 -6.52 0.66
CA PRO A 118 20.66 -7.11 1.80
C PRO A 118 22.18 -6.89 1.66
N ARG A 119 22.88 -6.85 2.79
CA ARG A 119 24.35 -6.88 2.81
C ARG A 119 24.83 -8.31 2.60
N ILE A 120 25.70 -8.48 1.61
CA ILE A 120 26.39 -9.74 1.36
C ILE A 120 27.75 -9.70 2.08
N LEU A 121 28.04 -10.72 2.87
CA LEU A 121 29.24 -10.83 3.70
C LEU A 121 30.12 -11.98 3.19
N ALA A 122 31.44 -11.84 3.37
CA ALA A 122 32.41 -12.90 3.02
C ALA A 122 32.36 -14.11 3.98
N HIS A 123 31.79 -13.93 5.17
CA HIS A 123 31.70 -14.95 6.22
C HIS A 123 30.26 -15.12 6.69
N ALA A 124 29.96 -16.26 7.33
CA ALA A 124 28.66 -16.52 7.94
C ALA A 124 28.22 -15.34 8.84
N PRO A 125 26.95 -14.90 8.74
CA PRO A 125 25.81 -15.54 8.07
C PRO A 125 25.68 -15.30 6.56
N TYR A 126 26.70 -14.74 5.88
CA TYR A 126 26.76 -14.43 4.43
C TYR A 126 25.74 -13.38 3.93
N VAL A 127 24.58 -13.27 4.56
CA VAL A 127 23.53 -12.33 4.23
C VAL A 127 23.04 -11.68 5.52
N LYS A 128 22.94 -10.36 5.53
CA LYS A 128 22.25 -9.62 6.59
C LYS A 128 21.25 -8.63 6.02
N VAL A 129 20.13 -8.47 6.72
CA VAL A 129 19.04 -7.58 6.36
C VAL A 129 19.03 -6.37 7.30
N GLY A 130 18.97 -5.18 6.72
CA GLY A 130 18.91 -3.94 7.50
C GLY A 130 17.56 -3.79 8.18
N ALA A 131 17.52 -3.07 9.31
CA ALA A 131 16.27 -2.81 10.04
C ALA A 131 15.21 -2.00 9.23
N HIS A 132 15.63 -1.31 8.16
CA HIS A 132 14.73 -0.68 7.17
C HIS A 132 14.11 -1.67 6.17
N GLY A 133 14.54 -2.92 6.18
CA GLY A 133 14.07 -4.00 5.31
C GLY A 133 14.76 -4.03 3.95
N MET A 134 14.15 -4.80 3.05
CA MET A 134 14.57 -4.97 1.66
C MET A 134 13.50 -4.47 0.69
N SER A 135 13.95 -4.07 -0.49
CA SER A 135 13.10 -3.63 -1.58
C SER A 135 12.14 -4.73 -2.05
N LEU A 136 11.04 -4.28 -2.66
CA LEU A 136 10.09 -5.14 -3.36
C LEU A 136 10.71 -5.87 -4.54
N LEU A 137 11.76 -5.30 -5.14
CA LEU A 137 12.47 -5.93 -6.25
C LEU A 137 13.28 -7.16 -5.79
N VAL A 138 13.73 -7.19 -4.54
CA VAL A 138 14.39 -8.37 -3.96
C VAL A 138 13.38 -9.36 -3.40
N THR A 139 12.38 -8.86 -2.66
CA THR A 139 11.41 -9.70 -1.95
C THR A 139 10.29 -10.22 -2.84
N SER A 140 10.00 -9.57 -3.97
CA SER A 140 8.94 -9.97 -4.90
C SER A 140 9.25 -9.57 -6.36
N PRO A 141 10.41 -9.98 -6.93
CA PRO A 141 10.80 -9.62 -8.30
C PRO A 141 9.79 -10.06 -9.37
N ASN A 142 9.01 -11.12 -9.12
CA ASN A 142 7.97 -11.59 -10.03
C ASN A 142 6.91 -10.51 -10.37
N LEU A 143 6.76 -9.50 -9.51
CA LEU A 143 5.85 -8.37 -9.74
C LEU A 143 6.30 -7.44 -10.89
N ILE A 144 7.54 -7.55 -11.39
CA ILE A 144 7.99 -6.78 -12.56
C ILE A 144 7.14 -7.06 -13.81
N TYR A 145 6.47 -8.21 -13.86
CA TYR A 145 5.55 -8.55 -14.96
C TYR A 145 4.29 -7.67 -14.97
N THR A 146 3.96 -6.97 -13.87
CA THR A 146 2.82 -6.04 -13.81
C THR A 146 2.97 -4.83 -14.74
N VAL A 147 4.21 -4.35 -14.94
CA VAL A 147 4.51 -3.21 -15.82
C VAL A 147 4.77 -3.63 -17.26
N MET A 148 4.78 -4.93 -17.53
CA MET A 148 5.02 -5.47 -18.87
C MET A 148 3.87 -6.40 -19.33
N PRO A 149 2.62 -5.89 -19.42
CA PRO A 149 1.48 -6.69 -19.84
C PRO A 149 1.53 -7.01 -21.34
N THR A 150 0.96 -8.15 -21.72
CA THR A 150 0.73 -8.53 -23.12
C THR A 150 -0.63 -8.04 -23.61
N GLU A 151 -1.63 -8.04 -22.72
CA GLU A 151 -2.98 -7.58 -23.03
C GLU A 151 -3.29 -6.24 -22.35
N ARG A 152 -3.99 -5.36 -23.08
CA ARG A 152 -4.45 -4.07 -22.54
C ARG A 152 -5.89 -4.18 -22.06
N SER A 153 -6.05 -4.62 -20.82
CA SER A 153 -7.38 -4.62 -20.19
C SER A 153 -7.79 -3.21 -19.73
N PRO A 154 -9.05 -2.80 -19.93
CA PRO A 154 -9.59 -1.56 -19.34
C PRO A 154 -9.46 -1.51 -17.81
N LEU A 155 -9.47 -2.68 -17.14
CA LEU A 155 -9.35 -2.80 -15.70
C LEU A 155 -7.94 -2.47 -15.20
N ALA A 156 -6.90 -2.68 -16.03
CA ALA A 156 -5.51 -2.42 -15.64
C ALA A 156 -5.28 -0.95 -15.24
N ARG A 157 -5.94 -0.01 -15.93
CA ARG A 157 -5.88 1.41 -15.57
C ARG A 157 -6.48 1.68 -14.20
N ALA A 158 -7.64 1.09 -13.90
CA ALA A 158 -8.30 1.24 -12.60
C ALA A 158 -7.43 0.67 -11.48
N LEU A 159 -6.81 -0.50 -11.70
CA LEU A 159 -5.90 -1.13 -10.74
C LEU A 159 -4.66 -0.29 -10.48
N TRP A 160 -3.98 0.22 -11.50
CA TRP A 160 -2.81 1.09 -11.31
C TRP A 160 -3.14 2.38 -10.56
N ILE A 161 -4.28 3.01 -10.86
CA ILE A 161 -4.75 4.19 -10.11
C ILE A 161 -5.03 3.81 -8.66
N THR A 162 -5.61 2.65 -8.40
CA THR A 162 -5.89 2.17 -7.04
C THR A 162 -4.60 1.87 -6.28
N VAL A 163 -3.61 1.23 -6.92
CA VAL A 163 -2.26 1.02 -6.36
C VAL A 163 -1.64 2.36 -5.99
N LEU A 164 -1.66 3.34 -6.89
CA LEU A 164 -1.09 4.67 -6.64
C LEU A 164 -1.78 5.35 -5.45
N PHE A 165 -3.11 5.38 -5.41
CA PHE A 165 -3.86 6.01 -4.31
C PHE A 165 -3.64 5.31 -2.97
N THR A 166 -3.50 3.99 -2.98
CA THR A 166 -3.25 3.21 -1.75
C THR A 166 -1.80 3.36 -1.28
N ALA A 167 -0.84 3.42 -2.21
CA ALA A 167 0.59 3.56 -1.91
C ALA A 167 0.97 4.99 -1.51
N LEU A 168 0.32 6.01 -2.08
CA LEU A 168 0.72 7.41 -1.92
C LEU A 168 0.75 7.88 -0.45
N PRO A 169 -0.26 7.61 0.40
CA PRO A 169 -0.19 7.96 1.81
C PRO A 169 1.01 7.30 2.50
N SER A 170 1.29 6.02 2.22
CA SER A 170 2.44 5.31 2.79
C SER A 170 3.79 5.85 2.30
N LEU A 171 3.87 6.28 1.04
CA LEU A 171 5.07 6.90 0.49
C LEU A 171 5.33 8.29 1.07
N LEU A 172 4.28 9.01 1.45
CA LEU A 172 4.38 10.32 2.10
C LEU A 172 4.43 10.21 3.62
N TYR A 173 4.38 9.02 4.20
CA TYR A 173 4.28 8.85 5.65
C TYR A 173 5.63 9.02 6.33
N GLN A 174 5.63 9.65 7.50
CA GLN A 174 6.83 9.94 8.30
C GLN A 174 7.70 8.72 8.61
N ASN A 175 7.09 7.53 8.73
CA ASN A 175 7.79 6.27 9.00
C ASN A 175 7.93 5.45 7.70
N SER A 176 9.12 4.90 7.49
CA SER A 176 9.42 4.00 6.36
C SER A 176 9.10 2.53 6.57
N GLY A 177 8.59 2.19 7.76
CA GLY A 177 8.18 0.86 8.16
C GLY A 177 9.11 0.22 9.19
N TYR A 178 10.10 0.97 9.69
CA TYR A 178 11.05 0.51 10.70
C TYR A 178 10.32 -0.04 11.96
N VAL A 179 10.67 -1.20 12.52
CA VAL A 179 11.58 -2.24 11.97
C VAL A 179 10.79 -3.18 11.03
N GLN A 180 11.36 -3.56 9.88
CA GLN A 180 10.71 -4.46 8.91
C GLN A 180 11.72 -5.35 8.15
N PHE A 181 11.24 -6.47 7.59
CA PHE A 181 12.03 -7.36 6.73
C PHE A 181 11.96 -6.97 5.24
N GLY A 182 10.74 -6.83 4.71
CA GLY A 182 10.47 -6.28 3.38
C GLY A 182 9.65 -5.00 3.51
N TYR A 183 9.39 -4.32 2.39
CA TYR A 183 8.59 -3.10 2.41
C TYR A 183 7.13 -3.37 2.80
N ARG A 184 6.80 -3.25 4.10
CA ARG A 184 5.53 -3.73 4.68
C ARG A 184 4.30 -2.94 4.23
N PHE A 185 4.49 -1.70 3.79
CA PHE A 185 3.42 -0.88 3.25
C PHE A 185 2.92 -1.39 1.91
N SER A 186 3.72 -2.20 1.20
CA SER A 186 3.28 -2.86 -0.03
C SER A 186 2.11 -3.81 0.15
N LEU A 187 1.94 -4.38 1.34
CA LEU A 187 0.87 -5.32 1.64
C LEU A 187 -0.51 -4.71 1.40
N ASP A 188 -0.63 -3.38 1.55
CA ASP A 188 -1.90 -2.67 1.37
C ASP A 188 -2.34 -2.64 -0.10
N TYR A 189 -1.40 -2.66 -1.06
CA TYR A 189 -1.72 -2.63 -2.49
C TYR A 189 -1.30 -3.88 -3.26
N MET A 190 -0.72 -4.88 -2.57
CA MET A 190 -0.24 -6.14 -3.15
C MET A 190 -1.34 -6.88 -3.90
N VAL A 191 -2.56 -6.91 -3.34
CA VAL A 191 -3.70 -7.59 -3.98
C VAL A 191 -4.00 -7.03 -5.37
N PHE A 192 -3.86 -5.72 -5.57
CA PHE A 192 -4.08 -5.09 -6.87
C PHE A 192 -2.93 -5.36 -7.86
N LEU A 193 -1.69 -5.48 -7.36
CA LEU A 193 -0.56 -5.93 -8.18
C LEU A 193 -0.75 -7.37 -8.67
N ILE A 194 -1.28 -8.25 -7.82
CA ILE A 194 -1.64 -9.63 -8.21
C ILE A 194 -2.77 -9.61 -9.26
N MET A 195 -3.80 -8.78 -9.07
CA MET A 195 -4.85 -8.61 -10.09
C MET A 195 -4.28 -8.06 -11.41
N LEU A 196 -3.31 -7.15 -11.38
CA LEU A 196 -2.62 -6.66 -12.57
C LEU A 196 -1.87 -7.77 -13.31
N LEU A 197 -1.22 -8.69 -12.59
CA LEU A 197 -0.61 -9.87 -13.20
C LEU A 197 -1.65 -10.75 -13.90
N ALA A 198 -2.77 -11.02 -13.24
CA ALA A 198 -3.84 -11.86 -13.79
C ALA A 198 -4.45 -11.26 -15.06
N VAL A 199 -4.64 -9.94 -15.06
CA VAL A 199 -5.29 -9.20 -16.15
C VAL A 199 -4.32 -8.83 -17.27
N GLY A 200 -3.02 -8.89 -17.03
CA GLY A 200 -1.99 -8.56 -18.01
C GLY A 200 -1.83 -9.56 -19.15
N GLY A 201 -2.50 -10.73 -19.09
CA GLY A 201 -2.52 -11.75 -20.16
C GLY A 201 -1.17 -12.39 -20.48
N ARG A 202 -0.12 -12.07 -19.71
CA ARG A 202 1.24 -12.54 -19.99
C ARG A 202 1.40 -13.97 -19.50
N ARG A 203 1.87 -14.85 -20.38
CA ARG A 203 2.17 -16.25 -20.01
C ARG A 203 3.27 -16.31 -18.94
N PHE A 204 3.05 -17.11 -17.92
CA PHE A 204 4.05 -17.37 -16.88
C PHE A 204 5.14 -18.31 -17.40
N THR A 205 6.18 -17.70 -17.95
CA THR A 205 7.39 -18.36 -18.45
C THR A 205 8.17 -19.02 -17.31
N TRP A 206 9.18 -19.83 -17.66
CA TRP A 206 10.07 -20.42 -16.67
C TRP A 206 10.78 -19.36 -15.82
N LEU A 207 11.19 -18.25 -16.44
CA LEU A 207 11.74 -17.08 -15.72
C LEU A 207 10.76 -16.52 -14.69
N TRP A 208 9.48 -16.38 -15.02
CA TRP A 208 8.51 -15.90 -14.03
C TRP A 208 8.38 -16.86 -12.84
N LYS A 209 8.37 -18.17 -13.12
CA LYS A 209 8.28 -19.21 -12.08
C LYS A 209 9.52 -19.21 -11.18
N THR A 210 10.72 -19.04 -11.74
CA THR A 210 11.94 -18.93 -10.91
C THR A 210 11.91 -17.70 -10.03
N LEU A 211 11.47 -16.55 -10.56
CA LEU A 211 11.28 -15.35 -9.75
C LEU A 211 10.24 -15.55 -8.65
N LEU A 212 9.15 -16.28 -8.91
CA LEU A 212 8.15 -16.60 -7.87
C LEU A 212 8.76 -17.49 -6.78
N VAL A 213 9.47 -18.56 -7.15
CA VAL A 213 10.14 -19.46 -6.20
C VAL A 213 11.16 -18.69 -5.36
N TRP A 214 11.92 -17.78 -5.99
CA TRP A 214 12.80 -16.85 -5.29
C TRP A 214 12.04 -15.98 -4.28
N SER A 215 10.95 -15.33 -4.70
CA SER A 215 10.11 -14.51 -3.80
C SER A 215 9.63 -15.31 -2.61
N VAL A 216 9.12 -16.53 -2.83
CA VAL A 216 8.68 -17.42 -1.74
C VAL A 216 9.85 -17.76 -0.81
N GLY A 217 11.01 -18.12 -1.36
CA GLY A 217 12.21 -18.44 -0.58
C GLY A 217 12.70 -17.29 0.29
N VAL A 218 12.79 -16.08 -0.26
CA VAL A 218 13.23 -14.88 0.48
C VAL A 218 12.23 -14.51 1.57
N ASN A 219 10.93 -14.54 1.29
CA ASN A 219 9.93 -14.22 2.31
C ASN A 219 9.82 -15.31 3.38
N LEU A 220 10.01 -16.58 3.02
CA LEU A 220 10.06 -17.67 3.99
C LEU A 220 11.29 -17.56 4.90
N PHE A 221 12.46 -17.23 4.33
CA PHE A 221 13.65 -16.89 5.12
C PHE A 221 13.33 -15.76 6.11
N GLY A 222 12.73 -14.66 5.63
CA GLY A 222 12.29 -13.58 6.50
C GLY A 222 11.33 -14.02 7.60
N ALA A 223 10.33 -14.83 7.27
CA ALA A 223 9.35 -15.33 8.25
C ALA A 223 10.00 -16.19 9.35
N ILE A 224 11.09 -16.90 9.04
CA ILE A 224 11.81 -17.75 10.00
C ILE A 224 12.83 -16.94 10.81
N THR A 225 13.58 -16.04 10.17
CA THR A 225 14.74 -15.39 10.80
C THR A 225 14.44 -14.04 11.41
N PHE A 226 13.52 -13.26 10.82
CA PHE A 226 13.25 -11.90 11.26
C PHE A 226 12.68 -11.92 12.68
N ASP A 227 13.23 -11.06 13.55
CA ASP A 227 12.92 -10.97 15.00
C ASP A 227 13.31 -12.19 15.86
N HIS A 228 13.54 -13.36 15.24
CA HIS A 228 13.94 -14.56 15.96
C HIS A 228 15.46 -14.66 16.07
N TRP A 229 16.21 -14.34 15.00
CA TRP A 229 17.65 -14.56 14.89
C TRP A 229 18.41 -13.28 14.53
N ASN A 230 18.83 -12.54 15.56
CA ASN A 230 19.50 -11.24 15.42
C ASN A 230 20.81 -11.28 14.61
N GLN A 231 21.44 -12.44 14.45
CA GLN A 231 22.64 -12.59 13.62
C GLN A 231 22.42 -12.20 12.14
N PHE A 232 21.22 -12.41 11.61
CA PHE A 232 20.83 -12.08 10.23
C PHE A 232 20.34 -10.64 10.07
N SER A 233 20.23 -9.89 11.17
CA SER A 233 19.76 -8.51 11.17
C SER A 233 20.90 -7.57 11.52
N TYR A 234 20.80 -6.33 11.08
CA TYR A 234 21.67 -5.26 11.54
C TYR A 234 20.91 -3.93 11.54
N GLU A 235 21.25 -3.07 12.48
CA GLU A 235 20.76 -1.69 12.49
C GLU A 235 21.55 -0.88 11.46
N ASP A 236 20.87 -0.30 10.48
CA ASP A 236 21.50 0.22 9.26
C ASP A 236 21.91 1.70 9.37
N SER A 237 22.97 2.01 8.63
CA SER A 237 23.59 3.30 8.35
C SER A 237 23.13 3.91 7.00
N PHE A 238 22.26 3.22 6.23
CA PHE A 238 21.82 3.65 4.89
C PHE A 238 21.16 5.04 4.88
N PHE A 239 20.44 5.39 5.95
CA PHE A 239 19.96 6.75 6.17
C PHE A 239 20.84 7.41 7.24
N PRO A 240 21.87 8.20 6.85
CA PRO A 240 22.67 8.95 7.81
C PRO A 240 21.77 9.99 8.47
N HIS A 241 21.53 9.81 9.77
CA HIS A 241 20.68 10.63 10.64
C HIS A 241 19.17 10.46 10.44
N GLY A 242 18.48 10.18 11.55
CA GLY A 242 17.04 9.93 11.65
C GLY A 242 16.13 11.13 11.38
N ASN A 243 16.57 12.15 10.63
CA ASN A 243 15.83 13.37 10.30
C ASN A 243 15.38 13.48 8.83
N ASN A 244 15.90 12.61 7.95
CA ASN A 244 15.46 12.51 6.55
C ASN A 244 14.27 11.56 6.42
#